data_AF-A0A968ZB82-F1
#
_entry.id   AF-A0A968ZB82-F1
#
_cell.length_a   1.000
_cell.length_b   1.000
_cell.length_c   1.000
_cell.angle_alpha   90.00
_cell.angle_beta   90.00
_cell.angle_gamma   90.00
#
_symmetry.space_group_name_H-M   'P 1'
#
loop_
_entity.id
_entity.type
_entity.pdbx_description
1 polymer ?
#
loop_
_entity_poly.entity_id
_entity_poly.type
_entity_poly.pdbx_seq_one_letter_code
_entity_poly.pdbx_strand_id
1 'polypeptide(L)' 'MVGVRGERRLSYLVADQADPGYGSTCKMLGQSALCLAFDALPSAGGCLTPAKALGGALRERLRNVGMTFDLADTSAA' A
#
# COMPACT_ATOMS: atom_id res chain seq x y z
N MET A 1 9.34 -4.87 -3.10
CA MET A 1 10.10 -3.78 -2.44
C MET A 1 11.11 -4.40 -1.48
N VAL A 2 12.36 -3.91 -1.42
CA VAL A 2 13.38 -4.44 -0.51
C VAL A 2 13.86 -3.30 0.40
N GLY A 3 13.97 -3.56 1.70
CA GLY A 3 14.46 -2.61 2.70
C GLY A 3 15.57 -3.22 3.55
N VAL A 4 16.50 -2.38 4.02
CA VAL A 4 17.60 -2.78 4.91
C VAL A 4 17.59 -1.90 6.15
N ARG A 5 17.71 -2.50 7.33
CA ARG A 5 17.85 -1.80 8.61
C ARG A 5 18.95 -2.44 9.46
N GLY A 6 20.15 -1.84 9.42
CA GLY A 6 21.37 -2.47 9.94
C GLY A 6 21.70 -3.71 9.10
N GLU A 7 21.91 -4.85 9.75
CA GLU A 7 22.18 -6.13 9.07
C GLU A 7 20.90 -6.85 8.58
N ARG A 8 19.71 -6.39 8.97
CA ARG A 8 18.45 -7.03 8.58
C ARG A 8 17.98 -6.56 7.22
N ARG A 9 17.81 -7.52 6.29
CA ARG A 9 17.16 -7.33 4.99
C ARG A 9 15.71 -7.82 5.06
N LEU A 10 14.79 -7.01 4.57
CA LEU A 10 13.38 -7.34 4.45
C LEU A 10 12.98 -7.24 2.99
N SER A 11 12.33 -8.28 2.49
CA SER A 11 11.74 -8.32 1.16
C SER A 11 10.22 -8.31 1.31
N TYR A 12 9.54 -7.47 0.54
CA TYR A 12 8.08 -7.35 0.55
C TYR A 12 7.54 -7.49 -0.88
N LEU A 13 6.46 -8.25 -1.02
CA LEU A 13 5.67 -8.37 -2.24
C LEU A 13 4.51 -7.39 -2.21
N VAL A 14 4.37 -6.62 -3.28
CA VAL A 14 3.16 -5.85 -3.59
C VAL A 14 2.71 -6.30 -4.96
N ALA A 15 1.49 -6.82 -5.07
CA ALA A 15 0.98 -7.40 -6.30
C ALA A 15 -0.51 -7.11 -6.49
N ASP A 16 -0.95 -7.15 -7.74
CA ASP A 16 -2.35 -7.12 -8.17
C ASP A 16 -2.46 -7.95 -9.46
N GLN A 17 -3.65 -8.42 -9.77
CA GLN A 17 -3.99 -9.10 -11.02
C GLN A 17 -4.48 -8.13 -12.11
N ALA A 18 -4.83 -6.90 -11.72
CA ALA A 18 -5.21 -5.87 -12.68
C ALA A 18 -4.02 -5.40 -13.52
N ASP A 19 -4.30 -4.82 -14.68
CA ASP A 19 -3.24 -4.27 -15.51
C ASP A 19 -2.44 -3.20 -14.72
N PRO A 20 -1.11 -3.16 -14.86
CA PRO A 20 -0.28 -2.29 -14.03
C PRO A 20 -0.38 -0.81 -14.43
N GLY A 21 -0.89 -0.50 -15.63
CA GLY A 21 -0.96 0.87 -16.13
C GLY A 21 -2.17 1.61 -15.58
N TYR A 22 -3.36 1.12 -15.93
CA TYR A 22 -4.65 1.69 -15.58
C TYR A 22 -5.27 0.97 -14.39
N GLY A 23 -5.53 -0.33 -14.48
CA GLY A 23 -6.36 -1.05 -13.52
C GLY A 23 -5.87 -0.96 -12.08
N SER A 24 -4.61 -1.32 -11.84
CA SER A 24 -3.99 -1.23 -10.50
C SER A 24 -3.92 0.21 -10.01
N THR A 25 -3.53 1.14 -10.89
CA THR A 25 -3.43 2.57 -10.58
C THR A 25 -4.78 3.18 -10.22
N CYS A 26 -5.83 2.86 -10.96
CA CYS A 26 -7.20 3.33 -10.72
C CYS A 26 -7.77 2.78 -9.42
N LYS A 27 -7.46 1.53 -9.06
CA LYS A 27 -7.78 1.00 -7.74
C LYS A 27 -7.08 1.80 -6.64
N MET A 28 -5.77 2.06 -6.78
CA MET A 28 -5.01 2.86 -5.81
C MET A 28 -5.61 4.27 -5.63
N LEU A 29 -5.91 4.95 -6.72
CA LEU A 29 -6.50 6.31 -6.70
C LEU A 29 -7.92 6.30 -6.13
N GLY A 30 -8.78 5.38 -6.60
CA GLY A 30 -10.17 5.27 -6.14
C GLY A 30 -10.25 4.95 -4.66
N GLN A 31 -9.47 3.98 -4.17
CA GLN A 31 -9.45 3.65 -2.75
C GLN A 31 -8.82 4.77 -1.90
N SER A 32 -7.87 5.54 -2.43
CA SER A 32 -7.34 6.72 -1.74
C SER A 32 -8.41 7.79 -1.56
N ALA A 33 -9.20 8.06 -2.60
CA ALA A 33 -10.31 9.01 -2.54
C ALA A 33 -11.39 8.55 -1.53
N LEU A 34 -11.77 7.27 -1.56
CA LEU A 34 -12.72 6.71 -0.59
C LEU A 34 -12.18 6.76 0.84
N CYS A 35 -10.88 6.50 1.03
CA CYS A 35 -10.23 6.59 2.34
C CYS A 35 -10.29 8.01 2.90
N LEU A 36 -10.00 9.03 2.07
CA LEU A 36 -10.12 10.43 2.45
C LEU A 36 -11.55 10.85 2.80
N ALA A 37 -12.54 10.33 2.07
CA ALA A 37 -13.94 10.74 2.25
C ALA A 37 -14.62 10.08 3.45
N PHE A 38 -14.24 8.84 3.79
CA PHE A 38 -15.05 8.00 4.68
C PHE A 38 -14.33 7.46 5.91
N ASP A 39 -13.00 7.56 6.00
CA ASP A 39 -12.26 6.99 7.13
C ASP A 39 -11.81 8.05 8.14
N ALA A 40 -11.66 7.62 9.40
CA ALA A 40 -10.95 8.39 10.41
C ALA A 40 -9.44 8.32 10.15
N LEU A 41 -8.84 9.45 9.79
CA LEU A 41 -7.43 9.53 9.41
C LEU A 41 -6.60 10.22 10.50
N PRO A 42 -5.37 9.74 10.78
CA PRO A 42 -4.52 10.31 11.82
C PRO A 42 -3.82 11.61 11.43
N SER A 43 -3.95 12.04 10.17
CA SER A 43 -3.25 13.21 9.61
C SER A 43 -4.04 14.51 9.77
N ALA A 44 -3.37 15.59 10.14
CA ALA A 44 -3.93 16.94 10.20
C ALA A 44 -3.99 17.67 8.83
N GLY A 45 -3.61 17.01 7.74
CA GLY A 45 -3.62 17.57 6.37
C GLY A 45 -2.25 18.06 5.87
N GLY A 46 -2.23 18.67 4.68
CA GLY A 46 -1.03 19.14 3.97
C GLY A 46 -0.69 18.33 2.72
N CYS A 47 0.49 18.59 2.12
CA CYS A 47 1.01 17.83 0.99
C CYS A 47 1.78 16.61 1.50
N LEU A 48 1.09 15.47 1.58
CA LEU A 48 1.60 14.26 2.20
C LEU A 48 1.56 13.08 1.24
N THR A 49 2.42 12.10 1.49
CA THR A 49 2.33 10.82 0.78
C THR A 49 1.13 10.01 1.28
N PRO A 50 0.51 9.15 0.45
CA PRO A 50 -0.59 8.29 0.87
C PRO A 50 -0.24 7.42 2.09
N ALA A 51 0.99 6.92 2.15
CA ALA A 51 1.46 6.14 3.29
C ALA A 51 1.44 6.93 4.62
N LYS A 52 1.75 8.24 4.58
CA LYS A 52 1.75 9.10 5.75
C LYS A 52 0.35 9.59 6.13
N ALA A 53 -0.47 9.95 5.13
CA ALA A 53 -1.80 10.50 5.35
C ALA A 53 -2.85 9.44 5.65
N LEU A 54 -2.81 8.32 4.92
CA LEU A 54 -3.87 7.30 4.89
C LEU A 54 -3.44 5.99 5.57
N GLY A 55 -2.15 5.66 5.46
CA GLY A 55 -1.51 4.59 6.22
C GLY A 55 -2.26 3.25 6.16
N GLY A 56 -2.56 2.70 7.34
CA GLY A 56 -3.22 1.40 7.48
C GLY A 56 -4.62 1.34 6.88
N ALA A 57 -5.39 2.43 6.92
CA ALA A 57 -6.76 2.47 6.40
C ALA A 57 -6.79 2.25 4.89
N LEU A 58 -5.92 2.95 4.14
CA LEU A 58 -5.79 2.72 2.70
C LEU A 58 -5.28 1.30 2.40
N ARG A 59 -4.30 0.79 3.14
CA ARG A 59 -3.78 -0.57 2.91
C ARG A 59 -4.88 -1.61 3.03
N GLU A 60 -5.76 -1.48 4.01
CA GLU A 60 -6.86 -2.41 4.21
C GLU A 60 -7.89 -2.33 3.08
N ARG A 61 -8.24 -1.12 2.65
CA ARG A 61 -9.09 -0.92 1.47
C ARG A 61 -8.54 -1.57 0.21
N LEU A 62 -7.23 -1.42 -0.03
CA LEU A 62 -6.56 -2.01 -1.19
C LEU A 62 -6.57 -3.54 -1.14
N ARG A 63 -6.36 -4.14 0.04
CA ARG A 63 -6.52 -5.59 0.24
C ARG A 63 -7.93 -6.06 -0.06
N ASN A 64 -8.94 -5.30 0.40
CA ASN A 64 -10.35 -5.63 0.15
C ASN A 64 -10.74 -5.58 -1.33
N VAL A 65 -9.97 -4.90 -2.18
CA VAL A 65 -10.15 -4.89 -3.65
C VAL A 65 -9.11 -5.76 -4.39
N GLY A 66 -8.47 -6.68 -3.68
CA GLY A 66 -7.65 -7.75 -4.25
C GLY A 66 -6.15 -7.46 -4.39
N MET A 67 -5.65 -6.33 -3.85
CA MET A 67 -4.21 -6.08 -3.83
C MET A 67 -3.50 -6.85 -2.71
N THR A 68 -2.34 -7.40 -3.01
CA THR A 68 -1.51 -8.19 -2.09
C THR A 68 -0.43 -7.33 -1.45
N PHE A 69 -0.20 -7.50 -0.14
CA PHE A 69 0.87 -6.83 0.61
C PHE A 69 1.46 -7.78 1.65
N ASP A 70 2.51 -8.50 1.28
CA ASP A 70 3.10 -9.58 2.09
C ASP A 70 4.61 -9.46 2.23
N LEU A 71 5.15 -10.10 3.28
CA LEU A 71 6.59 -10.36 3.37
C LEU A 71 6.94 -11.43 2.33
N ALA A 72 7.97 -11.17 1.53
CA ALA A 72 8.53 -12.17 0.66
C ALA A 72 9.50 -13.05 1.46
N ASP A 73 9.25 -14.36 1.49
CA ASP A 73 10.17 -15.30 2.13
C ASP A 73 11.56 -15.17 1.52
N THR A 74 12.53 -14.93 2.40
CA THR A 74 13.96 -14.88 2.04
C THR A 74 14.63 -16.17 2.49
N SER A 75 13.94 -17.31 2.40
CA SER A 75 14.52 -18.64 2.60
C SER A 75 14.80 -19.31 1.25
N ALA A 76 15.65 -18.69 0.43
CA ALA A 76 16.35 -19.35 -0.68
C ALA A 76 17.27 -18.34 -1.37
N ALA A 77 18.53 -18.30 -0.93
CA ALA A 77 19.71 -18.14 -1.77
C ALA A 77 20.93 -18.51 -0.93
#